data_AF-A0A9X0QF39-F1
#
_entry.id   AF-A0A9X0QF39-F1
#
_cell.length_a   1.000
_cell.length_b   1.000
_cell.length_c   1.000
_cell.angle_alpha   90.00
_cell.angle_beta   90.00
_cell.angle_gamma   90.00
#
_symmetry.space_group_name_H-M   'P 1'
#
loop_
_entity.id
_entity.type
_entity.pdbx_description
1 polymer ?
#
loop_
_entity_poly.entity_id
_entity_poly.type
_entity_poly.pdbx_seq_one_letter_code
_entity_poly.pdbx_strand_id
1 'polypeptide(L)'
;MCRPSRSFRGFYWLVCFVVMFACILSADAQNPDALSPYFEGKQVTVKIDMPATQKGVDIYPNRQPPLDAKSYGDRMKQFGVSLQRGDSVMVTKVKVNKDNVEFQLAGGGYGTAGDNTDTSVHFTPADKSSREKDLENQISNESDPDKRRSLQRELDSVRRDRERRDAYNQARAQDDAARRTDQVGMKRQQGGSRFNIRVNTKAMGDSLTPQVIQDALAQYVSFSGNAAGGPAGGHPNANGPGGDTGLATRPADQGADQASGLKKGLTREQVEAMLGPAVEAHDRTENGMSMTSCTYKSADEKVQADFVNGVLVQYSVSSR
;
A
#
# COMPACT_ATOMS: atom_id res chain seq x y z
N MET A 1 -88.49 -9.60 -37.25
CA MET A 1 -89.20 -10.30 -36.15
C MET A 1 -88.16 -10.94 -35.22
N CYS A 2 -88.31 -10.68 -33.91
CA CYS A 2 -87.74 -11.37 -32.74
C CYS A 2 -86.22 -11.61 -32.61
N ARG A 3 -85.58 -10.80 -31.75
CA ARG A 3 -84.62 -11.28 -30.73
C ARG A 3 -85.36 -12.20 -29.73
N PRO A 4 -84.75 -13.22 -29.11
CA PRO A 4 -83.75 -13.04 -28.02
C PRO A 4 -82.70 -14.19 -28.04
N SER A 5 -81.75 -14.43 -27.12
CA SER A 5 -81.58 -14.09 -25.72
C SER A 5 -80.09 -14.25 -25.36
N ARG A 6 -79.63 -13.47 -24.38
CA ARG A 6 -78.32 -13.62 -23.73
C ARG A 6 -78.36 -14.79 -22.76
N SER A 7 -77.28 -15.57 -22.69
CA SER A 7 -76.99 -16.48 -21.59
C SER A 7 -75.69 -16.03 -20.93
N PHE A 8 -75.79 -15.75 -19.63
CA PHE A 8 -74.74 -15.31 -18.73
C PHE A 8 -74.56 -16.44 -17.70
N ARG A 9 -73.39 -17.06 -17.63
CA ARG A 9 -72.91 -17.92 -16.51
C ARG A 9 -71.38 -17.83 -16.54
N GLY A 10 -70.71 -17.17 -15.59
CA GLY A 10 -70.47 -17.60 -14.21
C GLY A 10 -69.01 -18.11 -14.14
N PHE A 11 -68.04 -17.26 -13.81
CA PHE A 11 -67.44 -17.10 -12.47
C PHE A 11 -66.85 -18.41 -11.91
N TYR A 12 -65.52 -18.55 -11.92
CA TYR A 12 -64.61 -19.27 -10.99
C TYR A 12 -63.22 -19.31 -11.66
N TRP A 13 -62.26 -18.46 -11.27
CA TRP A 13 -61.33 -18.54 -10.14
C TRP A 13 -59.92 -18.97 -10.61
N LEU A 14 -58.97 -18.10 -10.27
CA LEU A 14 -57.61 -18.39 -9.83
C LEU A 14 -56.49 -18.70 -10.85
N VAL A 15 -55.64 -17.68 -11.03
CA VAL A 15 -54.18 -17.66 -10.81
C VAL A 15 -53.37 -18.89 -11.27
N CYS A 16 -52.56 -18.68 -12.31
CA CYS A 16 -51.25 -19.32 -12.44
C CYS A 16 -50.30 -18.35 -13.16
N PHE A 17 -49.85 -17.32 -12.43
CA PHE A 17 -48.72 -16.49 -12.82
C PHE A 17 -47.46 -17.28 -12.46
N VAL A 18 -46.98 -18.11 -13.39
CA VAL A 18 -45.67 -18.77 -13.23
C VAL A 18 -44.60 -17.72 -13.50
N VAL A 19 -44.17 -17.09 -12.42
CA VAL A 19 -42.93 -16.33 -12.32
C VAL A 19 -41.78 -17.33 -12.48
N MET A 20 -41.34 -17.54 -13.72
CA MET A 20 -40.07 -18.19 -14.00
C MET A 20 -39.00 -17.10 -14.04
N PHE A 21 -38.73 -16.48 -12.88
CA PHE A 21 -37.53 -15.68 -12.70
C PHE A 21 -36.38 -16.67 -12.59
N ALA A 22 -35.77 -17.00 -13.73
CA ALA A 22 -34.54 -17.75 -13.76
C ALA A 22 -33.51 -16.97 -12.93
N CYS A 23 -33.16 -17.52 -11.77
CA CYS A 23 -31.94 -17.14 -11.06
C CYS A 23 -30.76 -17.44 -11.98
N ILE A 24 -30.35 -16.44 -12.76
CA ILE A 24 -29.03 -16.40 -13.34
C ILE A 24 -28.09 -16.19 -12.17
N LEU A 25 -27.72 -17.30 -11.51
CA LEU A 25 -26.53 -17.35 -10.70
C LEU A 25 -25.38 -17.06 -11.66
N SER A 26 -24.84 -15.85 -11.59
CA SER A 26 -23.56 -15.54 -12.20
C SER A 26 -22.55 -16.52 -11.62
N ALA A 27 -22.25 -17.57 -12.38
CA ALA A 27 -20.99 -18.27 -12.24
C ALA A 27 -19.93 -17.24 -12.66
N ASP A 28 -19.42 -16.48 -11.69
CA ASP A 28 -18.17 -15.74 -11.87
C ASP A 28 -17.13 -16.80 -12.23
N ALA A 29 -16.87 -16.88 -13.53
CA ALA A 29 -15.87 -17.76 -14.10
C ALA A 29 -14.58 -17.52 -13.33
N GLN A 30 -14.07 -18.61 -12.75
CA GLN A 30 -12.82 -18.71 -12.00
C GLN A 30 -11.66 -18.43 -12.95
N ASN A 31 -11.46 -17.17 -13.30
CA ASN A 31 -10.41 -16.72 -14.20
C ASN A 31 -9.34 -16.01 -13.35
N PRO A 32 -8.04 -16.30 -13.51
CA PRO A 32 -6.97 -15.55 -12.86
C PRO A 32 -7.01 -14.03 -13.13
N ASP A 33 -7.64 -13.59 -14.23
CA ASP A 33 -7.89 -12.16 -14.53
C ASP A 33 -8.96 -11.52 -13.61
N ALA A 34 -9.67 -12.30 -12.80
CA ALA A 34 -10.70 -11.80 -11.89
C ALA A 34 -10.14 -11.27 -10.56
N LEU A 35 -8.85 -11.49 -10.26
CA LEU A 35 -8.27 -11.09 -8.96
C LEU A 35 -8.20 -9.57 -8.78
N SER A 36 -7.64 -8.83 -9.74
CA SER A 36 -7.56 -7.38 -9.70
C SER A 36 -8.93 -6.71 -9.54
N PRO A 37 -9.93 -6.94 -10.41
CA PRO A 37 -11.24 -6.31 -10.26
C PRO A 37 -11.99 -6.75 -8.99
N TYR A 38 -11.72 -7.93 -8.45
CA TYR A 38 -12.36 -8.38 -7.22
C TYR A 38 -11.82 -7.68 -5.97
N PHE A 39 -10.52 -7.40 -5.89
CA PHE A 39 -9.90 -6.89 -4.68
C PHE A 39 -9.61 -5.40 -4.70
N GLU A 40 -9.20 -4.84 -5.84
CA GLU A 40 -8.79 -3.44 -5.93
C GLU A 40 -9.96 -2.52 -5.56
N GLY A 41 -9.66 -1.45 -4.80
CA GLY A 41 -10.66 -0.53 -4.26
C GLY A 41 -11.38 -1.01 -2.98
N LYS A 42 -11.27 -2.29 -2.61
CA LYS A 42 -11.87 -2.79 -1.35
C LYS A 42 -11.03 -2.41 -0.14
N GLN A 43 -11.69 -2.25 1.01
CA GLN A 43 -11.02 -2.05 2.30
C GLN A 43 -10.72 -3.37 2.99
N VAL A 44 -9.52 -3.44 3.54
CA VAL A 44 -9.07 -4.57 4.33
C VAL A 44 -8.41 -4.06 5.61
N THR A 45 -8.57 -4.80 6.69
CA THR A 45 -7.92 -4.51 7.97
C THR A 45 -6.73 -5.42 8.15
N VAL A 46 -5.53 -4.86 8.32
CA VAL A 46 -4.33 -5.68 8.56
C VAL A 46 -4.31 -6.19 10.00
N LYS A 47 -3.91 -7.45 10.20
CA LYS A 47 -3.86 -8.13 11.51
C LYS A 47 -2.44 -8.24 12.07
N ILE A 48 -1.46 -7.79 11.32
CA ILE A 48 -0.05 -7.72 11.70
C ILE A 48 0.50 -6.35 11.31
N ASP A 49 1.59 -5.93 11.95
CA ASP A 49 2.33 -4.76 11.51
C ASP A 49 2.99 -5.06 10.15
N MET A 50 3.06 -4.05 9.30
CA MET A 50 3.53 -4.22 7.92
C MET A 50 4.78 -3.37 7.68
N PRO A 51 5.86 -3.95 7.16
CA PRO A 51 7.10 -3.23 6.97
C PRO A 51 6.97 -2.17 5.86
N ALA A 52 7.64 -1.03 6.03
CA ALA A 52 7.74 0.05 5.04
C ALA A 52 8.70 -0.33 3.90
N THR A 53 8.41 -1.40 3.19
CA THR A 53 9.27 -1.93 2.13
C THR A 53 8.50 -2.60 1.03
N GLN A 54 9.08 -2.51 -0.16
CA GLN A 54 8.58 -3.08 -1.41
C GLN A 54 8.66 -4.60 -1.41
N LYS A 55 9.57 -5.15 -0.60
CA LYS A 55 9.64 -6.60 -0.39
C LYS A 55 8.43 -7.12 0.38
N GLY A 56 7.69 -6.26 1.08
CA GLY A 56 6.46 -6.60 1.80
C GLY A 56 6.64 -7.75 2.79
N VAL A 57 5.59 -8.55 2.94
CA VAL A 57 5.56 -9.78 3.75
C VAL A 57 5.36 -10.98 2.84
N ASP A 58 6.23 -11.99 2.93
CA ASP A 58 6.11 -13.23 2.15
C ASP A 58 5.26 -14.26 2.90
N ILE A 59 4.21 -14.75 2.22
CA ILE A 59 3.30 -15.79 2.70
C ILE A 59 3.42 -17.00 1.81
N TYR A 60 3.65 -18.17 2.40
CA TYR A 60 3.78 -19.46 1.73
C TYR A 60 2.61 -20.36 2.17
N PRO A 61 1.47 -20.37 1.44
CA PRO A 61 0.27 -21.09 1.89
C PRO A 61 0.49 -22.59 2.11
N ASN A 62 1.44 -23.18 1.38
CA ASN A 62 1.75 -24.61 1.43
C ASN A 62 2.84 -24.98 2.44
N ARG A 63 3.28 -24.04 3.30
CA ARG A 63 4.31 -24.24 4.32
C ARG A 63 3.72 -24.05 5.72
N GLN A 64 4.24 -24.79 6.70
CA GLN A 64 4.01 -24.51 8.12
C GLN A 64 5.31 -24.07 8.81
N PRO A 65 5.37 -22.88 9.44
CA PRO A 65 4.38 -21.81 9.39
C PRO A 65 4.33 -21.14 7.99
N PRO A 66 3.18 -20.57 7.58
CA PRO A 66 3.07 -19.93 6.27
C PRO A 66 3.91 -18.65 6.12
N LEU A 67 4.06 -17.88 7.19
CA LEU A 67 4.85 -16.65 7.19
C LEU A 67 6.33 -16.93 7.48
N ASP A 68 7.22 -16.34 6.67
CA ASP A 68 8.65 -16.34 6.97
C ASP A 68 8.98 -15.31 8.06
N ALA A 69 8.94 -15.75 9.32
CA ALA A 69 9.15 -14.90 10.49
C ALA A 69 10.54 -14.24 10.53
N LYS A 70 11.57 -14.90 9.98
CA LYS A 70 12.92 -14.35 9.96
C LYS A 70 12.99 -13.17 9.00
N SER A 71 12.58 -13.37 7.75
CA SER A 71 12.58 -12.32 6.73
C SER A 71 11.67 -11.16 7.13
N TYR A 72 10.51 -11.46 7.72
CA TYR A 72 9.61 -10.45 8.28
C TYR A 72 10.30 -9.63 9.37
N GLY A 73 10.87 -10.26 10.39
CA GLY A 73 11.56 -9.57 11.49
C GLY A 73 12.74 -8.73 11.03
N ASP A 74 13.55 -9.24 10.09
CA ASP A 74 14.69 -8.50 9.51
C ASP A 74 14.19 -7.23 8.79
N ARG A 75 13.08 -7.32 8.03
CA ARG A 75 12.47 -6.17 7.35
C ARG A 75 11.89 -5.15 8.33
N MET A 76 11.24 -5.62 9.40
CA MET A 76 10.70 -4.73 10.43
C MET A 76 11.79 -3.93 11.13
N LYS A 77 12.94 -4.56 11.43
CA LYS A 77 14.12 -3.86 11.99
C LYS A 77 14.74 -2.87 11.02
N GLN A 78 14.85 -3.26 9.74
CA GLN A 78 15.54 -2.45 8.73
C GLN A 78 14.71 -1.26 8.25
N PHE A 79 13.40 -1.43 8.09
CA PHE A 79 12.53 -0.45 7.41
C PHE A 79 11.49 0.18 8.33
N GLY A 80 11.24 -0.39 9.51
CA GLY A 80 10.17 0.07 10.41
C GLY A 80 8.77 -0.29 9.92
N VAL A 81 7.76 0.17 10.66
CA VAL A 81 6.34 -0.07 10.41
C VAL A 81 5.79 0.99 9.45
N SER A 82 5.08 0.56 8.41
CA SER A 82 4.30 1.45 7.51
C SER A 82 2.80 1.41 7.81
N LEU A 83 2.28 0.21 8.09
CA LEU A 83 0.90 0.01 8.54
C LEU A 83 0.94 -0.74 9.86
N GLN A 84 0.20 -0.24 10.84
CA GLN A 84 0.07 -0.88 12.13
C GLN A 84 -1.02 -1.95 12.08
N ARG A 85 -0.89 -2.97 12.93
CA ARG A 85 -1.96 -3.92 13.16
C ARG A 85 -3.25 -3.18 13.54
N GLY A 86 -4.34 -3.47 12.81
CA GLY A 86 -5.65 -2.86 13.00
C GLY A 86 -5.94 -1.75 12.00
N ASP A 87 -4.95 -1.30 11.21
CA ASP A 87 -5.16 -0.30 10.18
C ASP A 87 -6.12 -0.84 9.10
N SER A 88 -7.15 -0.06 8.81
CA SER A 88 -8.05 -0.31 7.68
C SER A 88 -7.54 0.47 6.47
N VAL A 89 -7.17 -0.26 5.43
CA VAL A 89 -6.48 0.24 4.25
C VAL A 89 -7.12 -0.27 2.98
N MET A 90 -7.09 0.54 1.94
CA MET A 90 -7.56 0.14 0.62
C MET A 90 -6.53 -0.74 -0.08
N VAL A 91 -7.03 -1.77 -0.76
CA VAL A 91 -6.24 -2.56 -1.71
C VAL A 91 -6.08 -1.73 -2.98
N THR A 92 -4.84 -1.40 -3.30
CA THR A 92 -4.52 -0.50 -4.42
C THR A 92 -4.17 -1.22 -5.71
N LYS A 93 -3.58 -2.41 -5.59
CA LYS A 93 -3.21 -3.21 -6.75
C LYS A 93 -3.09 -4.67 -6.37
N VAL A 94 -3.59 -5.55 -7.22
CA VAL A 94 -3.31 -6.98 -7.19
C VAL A 94 -2.65 -7.37 -8.49
N LYS A 95 -1.45 -7.94 -8.41
CA LYS A 95 -0.68 -8.36 -9.58
C LYS A 95 -0.36 -9.84 -9.50
N VAL A 96 -0.74 -10.57 -10.54
CA VAL A 96 -0.39 -11.98 -10.70
C VAL A 96 0.93 -12.06 -11.47
N ASN A 97 1.95 -12.63 -10.85
CA ASN A 97 3.20 -13.00 -11.50
C ASN A 97 3.29 -14.52 -11.62
N LYS A 98 4.35 -15.03 -12.25
CA LYS A 98 4.57 -16.49 -12.43
C LYS A 98 4.64 -17.29 -11.12
N ASP A 99 5.32 -16.75 -10.11
CA ASP A 99 5.65 -17.49 -8.88
C ASP A 99 5.03 -16.87 -7.61
N ASN A 100 4.26 -15.79 -7.77
CA ASN A 100 3.57 -15.14 -6.67
C ASN A 100 2.40 -14.26 -7.14
N VAL A 101 1.51 -13.95 -6.20
CA VAL A 101 0.55 -12.85 -6.30
C VAL A 101 1.00 -11.73 -5.36
N GLU A 102 1.14 -10.52 -5.90
CA GLU A 102 1.43 -9.30 -5.13
C GLU A 102 0.14 -8.59 -4.77
N PHE A 103 -0.04 -8.29 -3.48
CA PHE A 103 -1.23 -7.65 -2.94
C PHE A 103 -0.84 -6.34 -2.24
N GLN A 104 -1.07 -5.20 -2.92
CA GLN A 104 -0.59 -3.88 -2.51
C GLN A 104 -1.63 -3.09 -1.71
N LEU A 105 -1.21 -2.52 -0.59
CA LEU A 105 -2.05 -1.80 0.37
C LEU A 105 -1.61 -0.34 0.50
N ALA A 106 -2.58 0.57 0.64
CA ALA A 106 -2.38 1.98 0.98
C ALA A 106 -1.33 2.71 0.12
N GLY A 107 -1.34 2.50 -1.20
CA GLY A 107 -0.41 3.15 -2.12
C GLY A 107 0.91 2.41 -2.31
N GLY A 108 0.89 1.07 -2.14
CA GLY A 108 1.98 0.08 -2.20
C GLY A 108 2.92 0.06 -3.43
N GLY A 109 3.01 1.15 -4.19
CA GLY A 109 3.60 1.25 -5.53
C GLY A 109 4.97 1.91 -5.64
N TYR A 110 5.61 2.42 -4.58
CA TYR A 110 7.01 2.88 -4.71
C TYR A 110 7.91 1.66 -4.99
N GLY A 111 8.81 1.75 -5.98
CA GLY A 111 9.71 0.69 -6.45
C GLY A 111 9.14 -0.32 -7.42
N THR A 112 8.21 0.12 -8.25
CA THR A 112 7.98 -0.59 -9.52
C THR A 112 9.13 -0.33 -10.49
N ALA A 113 9.29 -1.19 -11.50
CA ALA A 113 10.37 -1.11 -12.49
C ALA A 113 10.49 0.31 -13.07
N GLY A 114 11.60 1.00 -12.78
CA GLY A 114 11.85 2.39 -13.17
C GLY A 114 12.30 3.30 -12.01
N ASP A 115 11.96 2.95 -10.76
CA ASP A 115 12.35 3.74 -9.60
C ASP A 115 13.79 3.44 -9.14
N ASN A 116 14.59 4.48 -8.91
CA ASN A 116 15.93 4.30 -8.34
C ASN A 116 15.83 4.02 -6.83
N THR A 117 15.82 2.74 -6.47
CA THR A 117 15.85 2.25 -5.08
C THR A 117 17.26 1.97 -4.57
N ASP A 118 18.28 2.26 -5.38
CA ASP A 118 19.66 1.97 -5.06
C ASP A 118 20.21 3.02 -4.09
N THR A 119 20.42 2.59 -2.86
CA THR A 119 20.99 3.39 -1.77
C THR A 119 22.49 3.12 -1.59
N SER A 120 23.11 2.34 -2.47
CA SER A 120 24.53 2.02 -2.35
C SER A 120 25.42 3.21 -2.73
N VAL A 121 26.61 3.22 -2.12
CA VAL A 121 27.68 4.16 -2.43
C VAL A 121 28.39 3.64 -3.68
N HIS A 122 28.29 4.40 -4.77
CA HIS A 122 29.04 4.12 -5.99
C HIS A 122 30.23 5.06 -6.05
N PHE A 123 31.43 4.52 -5.94
CA PHE A 123 32.68 5.24 -6.09
C PHE A 123 33.68 4.38 -6.83
N THR A 124 34.27 4.93 -7.89
CA THR A 124 35.38 4.31 -8.62
C THR A 124 36.59 5.24 -8.47
N PRO A 125 37.67 4.79 -7.82
CA PRO A 125 38.90 5.57 -7.71
C PRO A 125 39.43 5.95 -9.10
N ALA A 126 40.02 7.15 -9.21
CA ALA A 126 40.64 7.55 -10.46
C ALA A 126 41.88 6.70 -10.77
N ASP A 127 42.00 6.26 -12.02
CA ASP A 127 43.20 5.58 -12.51
C ASP A 127 44.45 6.47 -12.42
N LYS A 128 45.62 5.83 -12.38
CA LYS A 128 46.91 6.54 -12.45
C LYS A 128 46.99 7.37 -13.73
N SER A 129 47.36 8.64 -13.59
CA SER A 129 47.55 9.54 -14.73
C SER A 129 48.77 9.14 -15.57
N SER A 130 48.79 9.53 -16.86
CA SER A 130 49.97 9.32 -17.71
C SER A 130 51.24 9.94 -17.09
N ARG A 131 51.13 11.14 -16.50
CA ARG A 131 52.25 11.80 -15.81
C ARG A 131 52.79 10.96 -14.65
N GLU A 132 51.91 10.33 -13.88
CA GLU A 132 52.30 9.46 -12.76
C GLU A 132 53.10 8.24 -13.25
N LYS A 133 52.63 7.61 -14.34
CA LYS A 133 53.33 6.49 -15.00
C LYS A 133 54.67 6.94 -15.58
N ASP A 134 54.72 8.13 -16.20
CA ASP A 134 55.96 8.69 -16.75
C ASP A 134 56.98 8.99 -15.67
N LEU A 135 56.56 9.53 -14.52
CA LEU A 135 57.43 9.78 -13.37
C LEU A 135 57.96 8.47 -12.77
N GLU A 136 57.12 7.44 -12.65
CA GLU A 136 57.56 6.10 -12.22
C GLU A 136 58.65 5.55 -13.16
N ASN A 137 58.46 5.67 -14.48
CA ASN A 137 59.43 5.26 -15.49
C ASN A 137 60.72 6.11 -15.48
N GLN A 138 60.62 7.41 -15.22
CA GLN A 138 61.80 8.28 -15.11
C GLN A 138 62.61 7.94 -13.86
N ILE A 139 61.95 7.67 -12.73
CA ILE A 139 62.62 7.26 -11.49
C ILE A 139 63.36 5.93 -11.67
N SER A 140 62.77 4.97 -12.38
CA SER A 140 63.40 3.66 -12.60
C SER A 140 64.66 3.74 -13.48
N ASN A 141 64.71 4.71 -14.40
CA ASN A 141 65.81 4.88 -15.34
C ASN A 141 66.85 5.93 -14.90
N GLU A 142 66.55 6.74 -13.88
CA GLU A 142 67.45 7.77 -13.37
C GLU A 142 68.54 7.15 -12.50
N SER A 143 69.79 7.54 -12.73
CA SER A 143 70.97 7.07 -11.99
C SER A 143 71.39 8.07 -10.91
N ASP A 144 71.19 9.36 -11.15
CA ASP A 144 71.55 10.45 -10.26
C ASP A 144 70.62 10.49 -9.02
N PRO A 145 71.16 10.36 -7.79
CA PRO A 145 70.36 10.35 -6.57
C PRO A 145 69.59 11.65 -6.32
N ASP A 146 70.13 12.80 -6.72
CA ASP A 146 69.50 14.10 -6.47
C ASP A 146 68.32 14.32 -7.43
N LYS A 147 68.50 13.97 -8.71
CA LYS A 147 67.40 13.98 -9.69
C LYS A 147 66.31 12.98 -9.34
N ARG A 148 66.68 11.76 -8.93
CA ARG A 148 65.72 10.74 -8.50
C ARG A 148 64.88 11.24 -7.32
N ARG A 149 65.48 11.93 -6.35
CA ARG A 149 64.76 12.54 -5.22
C ARG A 149 63.80 13.63 -5.69
N SER A 150 64.17 14.42 -6.69
CA SER A 150 63.29 15.44 -7.27
C SER A 150 62.08 14.82 -7.96
N LEU A 151 62.29 13.79 -8.79
CA LEU A 151 61.22 13.06 -9.46
C LEU A 151 60.29 12.37 -8.46
N GLN A 152 60.83 11.79 -7.38
CA GLN A 152 60.03 11.19 -6.32
C GLN A 152 59.11 12.22 -5.64
N ARG A 153 59.62 13.42 -5.31
CA ARG A 153 58.79 14.50 -4.74
C ARG A 153 57.64 14.90 -5.66
N GLU A 154 57.90 14.92 -6.97
CA GLU A 154 56.86 15.22 -7.95
C GLU A 154 55.82 14.09 -8.05
N LEU A 155 56.27 12.84 -8.07
CA LEU A 155 55.39 11.67 -8.04
C LEU A 155 54.49 11.67 -6.79
N ASP A 156 55.07 11.96 -5.63
CA ASP A 156 54.34 12.07 -4.36
C ASP A 156 53.37 13.26 -4.36
N SER A 157 53.68 14.34 -5.08
CA SER A 157 52.75 15.46 -5.27
C SER A 157 51.54 15.02 -6.11
N VAL A 158 51.78 14.40 -7.27
CA VAL A 158 50.71 13.95 -8.19
C VAL A 158 49.83 12.88 -7.54
N ARG A 159 50.42 11.95 -6.77
CA ARG A 159 49.68 10.95 -5.98
C ARG A 159 48.78 11.60 -4.93
N ARG A 160 49.32 12.54 -4.14
CA ARG A 160 48.53 13.28 -3.14
C ARG A 160 47.39 14.08 -3.78
N ASP A 161 47.59 14.63 -4.97
CA ASP A 161 46.53 15.34 -5.70
C ASP A 161 45.43 14.40 -6.21
N ARG A 162 45.80 13.18 -6.64
CA ARG A 162 44.83 12.13 -6.99
C ARG A 162 44.06 11.67 -5.76
N GLU A 163 44.76 11.33 -4.68
CA GLU A 163 44.16 10.88 -3.41
C GLU A 163 43.23 11.92 -2.80
N ARG A 164 43.59 13.21 -2.81
CA ARG A 164 42.69 14.28 -2.35
C ARG A 164 41.40 14.36 -3.16
N ARG A 165 41.50 14.24 -4.49
CA ARG A 165 40.31 14.25 -5.37
C ARG A 165 39.46 13.00 -5.16
N ASP A 166 40.09 11.84 -5.04
CA ASP A 166 39.42 10.58 -4.75
C ASP A 166 38.69 10.65 -3.39
N ALA A 167 39.35 11.16 -2.35
CA ALA A 167 38.73 11.35 -1.03
C ALA A 167 37.54 12.32 -1.07
N TYR A 168 37.65 13.43 -1.80
CA TYR A 168 36.55 14.37 -1.98
C TYR A 168 35.37 13.73 -2.74
N ASN A 169 35.65 12.99 -3.82
CA ASN A 169 34.62 12.29 -4.59
C ASN A 169 33.96 11.18 -3.79
N GLN A 170 34.74 10.44 -2.99
CA GLN A 170 34.23 9.41 -2.09
C GLN A 170 33.31 10.01 -1.02
N ALA A 171 33.72 11.11 -0.37
CA ALA A 171 32.89 11.81 0.61
C ALA A 171 31.58 12.29 -0.02
N ARG A 172 31.65 12.90 -1.22
CA ARG A 172 30.46 13.32 -1.96
C ARG A 172 29.54 12.14 -2.31
N ALA A 173 30.10 11.01 -2.75
CA ALA A 173 29.32 9.81 -3.06
C ALA A 173 28.63 9.23 -1.81
N GLN A 174 29.28 9.31 -0.64
CA GLN A 174 28.68 8.95 0.66
C GLN A 174 27.52 9.89 1.01
N ASP A 175 27.69 11.20 0.89
CA ASP A 175 26.62 12.19 1.14
C ASP A 175 25.43 12.02 0.18
N ASP A 176 25.70 11.75 -1.10
CA ASP A 176 24.67 11.44 -2.10
C ASP A 176 23.93 10.14 -1.77
N ALA A 177 24.62 9.12 -1.27
CA ALA A 177 23.99 7.86 -0.84
C ALA A 177 23.15 8.04 0.43
N ALA A 178 23.62 8.84 1.39
CA ALA A 178 22.88 9.16 2.60
C ALA A 178 21.57 9.89 2.27
N ARG A 179 21.63 10.95 1.45
CA ARG A 179 20.43 11.68 0.99
C ARG A 179 19.46 10.78 0.22
N ARG A 180 19.96 9.89 -0.64
CA ARG A 180 19.12 8.90 -1.33
C ARG A 180 18.45 7.94 -0.34
N THR A 181 19.17 7.52 0.70
CA THR A 181 18.61 6.63 1.75
C THR A 181 17.43 7.29 2.45
N ASP A 182 17.57 8.56 2.84
CA ASP A 182 16.50 9.32 3.50
C ASP A 182 15.29 9.52 2.58
N GLN A 183 15.54 9.93 1.33
CA GLN A 183 14.47 10.11 0.33
C GLN A 183 13.74 8.81 0.03
N VAL A 184 14.48 7.71 -0.13
CA VAL A 184 13.92 6.38 -0.33
C VAL A 184 13.15 5.94 0.93
N GLY A 185 13.62 6.26 2.13
CA GLY A 185 12.93 6.02 3.40
C GLY A 185 11.58 6.74 3.48
N MET A 186 11.55 8.05 3.20
CA MET A 186 10.30 8.84 3.16
C MET A 186 9.33 8.30 2.11
N LYS A 187 9.81 8.03 0.90
CA LYS A 187 8.98 7.46 -0.17
C LYS A 187 8.51 6.03 0.14
N ARG A 188 9.27 5.26 0.92
CA ARG A 188 8.86 3.93 1.42
C ARG A 188 7.77 4.03 2.48
N GLN A 189 7.85 5.02 3.37
CA GLN A 189 6.80 5.29 4.36
C GLN A 189 5.51 5.74 3.68
N GLN A 190 5.60 6.53 2.61
CA GLN A 190 4.46 7.01 1.83
C GLN A 190 3.93 5.99 0.81
N GLY A 191 4.80 5.09 0.34
CA GLY A 191 4.54 4.17 -0.78
C GLY A 191 3.87 2.86 -0.38
N GLY A 192 3.16 2.81 0.75
CA GLY A 192 2.35 1.69 1.22
C GLY A 192 3.11 0.39 1.58
N SER A 193 2.36 -0.69 1.77
CA SER A 193 2.92 -2.03 2.05
C SER A 193 2.31 -3.10 1.15
N ARG A 194 2.87 -4.32 1.16
CA ARG A 194 2.35 -5.41 0.33
C ARG A 194 2.52 -6.80 0.93
N PHE A 195 1.67 -7.73 0.51
CA PHE A 195 1.86 -9.17 0.71
C PHE A 195 2.32 -9.81 -0.58
N ASN A 196 3.26 -10.75 -0.47
CA ASN A 196 3.73 -11.61 -1.55
C ASN A 196 3.27 -13.03 -1.25
N ILE A 197 2.20 -13.46 -1.91
CA ILE A 197 1.61 -14.78 -1.73
C ILE A 197 2.31 -15.72 -2.70
N ARG A 198 3.16 -16.61 -2.16
CA ARG A 198 4.05 -17.50 -2.91
C ARG A 198 3.30 -18.73 -3.36
N VAL A 199 2.80 -18.66 -4.59
CA VAL A 199 2.03 -19.72 -5.26
C VAL A 199 2.50 -19.86 -6.71
N ASN A 200 2.50 -21.08 -7.23
CA ASN A 200 2.82 -21.31 -8.63
C ASN A 200 1.58 -21.02 -9.49
N THR A 201 1.43 -19.77 -9.92
CA THR A 201 0.23 -19.31 -10.64
C THR A 201 0.06 -20.03 -11.97
N LYS A 202 1.17 -20.39 -12.63
CA LYS A 202 1.14 -21.17 -13.87
C LYS A 202 0.55 -22.57 -13.66
N ALA A 203 0.91 -23.23 -12.56
CA ALA A 203 0.37 -24.55 -12.23
C ALA A 203 -1.09 -24.47 -11.77
N MET A 204 -1.48 -23.36 -11.15
CA MET A 204 -2.84 -23.17 -10.64
C MET A 204 -3.83 -22.77 -11.74
N GLY A 205 -3.44 -21.95 -12.72
CA GLY A 205 -4.34 -21.50 -13.79
C GLY A 205 -5.67 -20.98 -13.22
N ASP A 206 -6.78 -21.56 -13.69
CA ASP A 206 -8.15 -21.22 -13.28
C ASP A 206 -8.46 -21.51 -11.80
N SER A 207 -7.67 -22.35 -11.14
CA SER A 207 -7.82 -22.58 -9.69
C SER A 207 -7.33 -21.41 -8.82
N LEU A 208 -6.63 -20.43 -9.41
CA LEU A 208 -6.22 -19.22 -8.72
C LEU A 208 -7.40 -18.24 -8.59
N THR A 209 -8.22 -18.46 -7.57
CA THR A 209 -9.44 -17.69 -7.31
C THR A 209 -9.28 -16.66 -6.19
N PRO A 210 -10.18 -15.66 -6.09
CA PRO A 210 -10.20 -14.74 -4.96
C PRO A 210 -10.29 -15.45 -3.61
N GLN A 211 -11.03 -16.56 -3.53
CA GLN A 211 -11.16 -17.35 -2.31
C GLN A 211 -9.80 -17.88 -1.84
N VAL A 212 -8.98 -18.43 -2.76
CA VAL A 212 -7.63 -18.92 -2.43
C VAL A 212 -6.76 -17.81 -1.84
N ILE A 213 -6.84 -16.59 -2.39
CA ILE A 213 -6.11 -15.44 -1.88
C ILE A 213 -6.61 -15.00 -0.50
N GLN A 214 -7.93 -14.99 -0.29
CA GLN A 214 -8.54 -14.69 1.00
C GLN A 214 -8.12 -15.70 2.06
N ASP A 215 -8.16 -16.99 1.74
CA ASP A 215 -7.79 -18.06 2.65
C ASP A 215 -6.29 -17.98 3.02
N ALA A 216 -5.42 -17.73 2.04
CA ALA A 216 -4.00 -17.51 2.26
C ALA A 216 -3.70 -16.32 3.17
N LEU A 217 -4.51 -15.25 3.07
CA LEU A 217 -4.34 -14.03 3.84
C LEU A 217 -5.19 -13.98 5.13
N ALA A 218 -6.06 -14.94 5.38
CA ALA A 218 -7.07 -14.87 6.45
C ALA A 218 -6.48 -14.65 7.86
N GLN A 219 -5.26 -15.14 8.09
CA GLN A 219 -4.54 -14.96 9.35
C GLN A 219 -3.92 -13.56 9.50
N TYR A 220 -3.69 -12.86 8.38
CA TYR A 220 -2.93 -11.59 8.32
C TYR A 220 -3.79 -10.39 7.93
N VAL A 221 -4.96 -10.64 7.32
CA VAL A 221 -5.85 -9.61 6.78
C VAL A 221 -7.30 -10.00 7.08
N SER A 222 -8.14 -9.01 7.39
CA SER A 222 -9.59 -9.14 7.43
C SER A 222 -10.18 -8.40 6.23
N PHE A 223 -10.95 -9.11 5.41
CA PHE A 223 -11.67 -8.52 4.29
C PHE A 223 -13.03 -8.04 4.80
N SER A 224 -13.28 -6.74 4.70
CA SER A 224 -14.61 -6.19 4.98
C SER A 224 -15.49 -6.38 3.73
N GLY A 225 -16.50 -7.24 3.79
CA GLY A 225 -17.49 -7.37 2.71
C GLY A 225 -17.93 -8.75 2.22
N ASN A 226 -17.73 -9.85 2.95
CA ASN A 226 -18.43 -11.12 2.70
C ASN A 226 -19.18 -11.57 3.97
N ALA A 227 -20.22 -10.83 4.34
CA ALA A 227 -21.27 -11.32 5.23
C ALA A 227 -22.62 -11.16 4.51
N ALA A 228 -22.80 -11.93 3.43
CA ALA A 228 -24.12 -12.23 2.92
C ALA A 228 -24.60 -13.51 3.59
N GLY A 229 -25.65 -13.42 4.43
CA GLY A 229 -26.37 -14.59 4.94
C GLY A 229 -26.42 -14.77 6.46
N GLY A 230 -26.90 -13.78 7.20
CA GLY A 230 -27.51 -14.00 8.52
C GLY A 230 -28.88 -13.35 8.52
N PRO A 231 -30.00 -14.09 8.66
CA PRO A 231 -31.31 -13.48 8.55
C PRO A 231 -31.55 -12.54 9.73
N ALA A 232 -31.86 -11.29 9.42
CA ALA A 232 -32.55 -10.40 10.33
C ALA A 232 -33.96 -10.95 10.56
N GLY A 233 -34.29 -11.24 11.82
CA GLY A 233 -35.67 -11.54 12.23
C GLY A 233 -35.75 -12.34 13.53
N GLY A 234 -35.92 -11.64 14.66
CA GLY A 234 -36.35 -12.28 15.91
C GLY A 234 -36.10 -11.49 17.20
N HIS A 235 -36.82 -10.40 17.43
CA HIS A 235 -37.37 -10.10 18.77
C HIS A 235 -38.83 -10.60 18.76
N PRO A 236 -39.39 -11.25 19.79
CA PRO A 236 -39.44 -10.82 21.21
C PRO A 236 -39.04 -11.97 22.20
N ASN A 237 -38.83 -11.80 23.51
CA ASN A 237 -39.70 -11.25 24.55
C ASN A 237 -38.91 -11.13 25.88
N ALA A 238 -39.40 -10.26 26.77
CA ALA A 238 -38.89 -9.96 28.10
C ALA A 238 -39.37 -10.95 29.19
N ASN A 239 -38.47 -11.33 30.13
CA ASN A 239 -38.63 -11.34 31.60
C ASN A 239 -37.48 -12.15 32.27
N GLY A 240 -36.83 -11.58 33.29
CA GLY A 240 -35.60 -12.06 33.98
C GLY A 240 -35.82 -13.19 35.03
N PRO A 241 -35.04 -13.32 36.15
CA PRO A 241 -33.96 -12.46 36.69
C PRO A 241 -32.69 -13.18 37.26
N GLY A 242 -31.64 -12.40 37.60
CA GLY A 242 -30.75 -12.65 38.76
C GLY A 242 -29.40 -13.36 38.53
N GLY A 243 -28.30 -12.68 38.87
CA GLY A 243 -26.97 -13.29 39.02
C GLY A 243 -25.81 -12.29 38.87
N ASP A 244 -25.45 -11.64 39.96
CA ASP A 244 -24.45 -10.58 40.09
C ASP A 244 -23.00 -11.11 40.22
N THR A 245 -22.04 -10.20 40.05
CA THR A 245 -20.63 -10.16 40.52
C THR A 245 -19.42 -10.56 39.64
N GLY A 246 -18.70 -9.50 39.20
CA GLY A 246 -17.22 -9.34 39.19
C GLY A 246 -16.41 -9.98 38.03
N LEU A 247 -15.46 -9.33 37.33
CA LEU A 247 -14.47 -8.33 37.74
C LEU A 247 -13.96 -7.49 36.53
N ALA A 248 -13.68 -6.21 36.84
CA ALA A 248 -12.60 -5.35 36.32
C ALA A 248 -12.59 -4.90 34.84
N THR A 249 -13.32 -3.82 34.56
CA THR A 249 -13.01 -2.88 33.46
C THR A 249 -11.81 -2.02 33.86
N ARG A 250 -10.73 -2.07 33.08
CA ARG A 250 -9.64 -1.08 33.12
C ARG A 250 -9.82 -0.10 31.96
N PRO A 251 -9.69 1.23 32.14
CA PRO A 251 -9.96 2.20 31.10
C PRO A 251 -8.86 2.11 30.03
N ALA A 252 -9.27 1.87 28.78
CA ALA A 252 -8.41 2.12 27.63
C ALA A 252 -8.39 3.63 27.38
N ASP A 253 -7.17 4.15 27.43
CA ASP A 253 -6.71 5.50 27.18
C ASP A 253 -7.38 6.13 25.94
N GLN A 254 -8.20 7.16 26.18
CA GLN A 254 -8.73 8.05 25.15
C GLN A 254 -7.66 9.13 24.88
N GLY A 255 -6.86 8.93 23.83
CA GLY A 255 -6.02 9.98 23.24
C GLY A 255 -6.64 10.47 21.93
N ALA A 256 -7.03 11.75 21.91
CA ALA A 256 -7.42 12.64 20.79
C ALA A 256 -7.41 12.03 19.37
N ASP A 257 -8.53 12.03 18.62
CA ASP A 257 -8.92 13.21 17.85
C ASP A 257 -10.44 13.22 17.56
N GLN A 258 -11.20 14.05 18.29
CA GLN A 258 -12.65 14.27 18.13
C GLN A 258 -12.93 15.78 18.08
N ALA A 259 -12.09 16.56 17.41
CA ALA A 259 -12.24 18.01 17.37
C ALA A 259 -13.17 18.53 16.25
N SER A 260 -13.39 17.77 15.16
CA SER A 260 -14.08 18.35 13.98
C SER A 260 -15.27 17.52 13.44
N GLY A 261 -15.70 16.45 14.11
CA GLY A 261 -16.80 15.58 13.64
C GLY A 261 -16.55 14.86 12.30
N LEU A 262 -15.36 15.05 11.70
CA LEU A 262 -14.97 14.50 10.41
C LEU A 262 -14.66 13.01 10.51
N LYS A 263 -15.30 12.24 9.62
CA LYS A 263 -15.06 10.81 9.47
C LYS A 263 -14.71 10.50 8.03
N LYS A 264 -13.77 9.58 7.83
CA LYS A 264 -13.48 9.03 6.50
C LYS A 264 -14.75 8.37 5.94
N GLY A 265 -14.96 8.48 4.64
CA GLY A 265 -16.15 7.97 3.95
C GLY A 265 -17.28 9.00 3.75
N LEU A 266 -17.14 10.22 4.27
CA LEU A 266 -18.09 11.30 4.01
C LEU A 266 -17.94 11.83 2.57
N THR A 267 -19.05 12.25 1.96
CA THR A 267 -19.00 12.91 0.65
C THR A 267 -18.51 14.35 0.78
N ARG A 268 -18.04 14.93 -0.32
CA ARG A 268 -17.63 16.34 -0.36
C ARG A 268 -18.73 17.29 0.13
N GLU A 269 -19.98 17.07 -0.25
CA GLU A 269 -21.11 17.90 0.16
C GLU A 269 -21.35 17.80 1.67
N GLN A 270 -21.16 16.62 2.26
CA GLN A 270 -21.28 16.42 3.70
C GLN A 270 -20.16 17.12 4.47
N VAL A 271 -18.93 17.11 3.93
CA VAL A 271 -17.79 17.83 4.52
C VAL A 271 -17.99 19.34 4.40
N GLU A 272 -18.44 19.83 3.24
CA GLU A 272 -18.74 21.25 3.00
C GLU A 272 -19.92 21.75 3.85
N ALA A 273 -20.91 20.89 4.14
CA ALA A 273 -21.99 21.22 5.08
C ALA A 273 -21.51 21.41 6.52
N MET A 274 -20.40 20.79 6.91
CA MET A 274 -19.84 20.89 8.26
C MET A 274 -18.77 21.98 8.39
N LEU A 275 -17.90 22.12 7.38
CA LEU A 275 -16.74 23.02 7.43
C LEU A 275 -16.91 24.30 6.61
N GLY A 276 -18.00 24.41 5.84
CA GLY A 276 -18.17 25.44 4.83
C GLY A 276 -17.45 25.10 3.52
N PRO A 277 -17.54 25.99 2.50
CA PRO A 277 -16.94 25.75 1.20
C PRO A 277 -15.41 25.68 1.28
N ALA A 278 -14.80 24.85 0.43
CA ALA A 278 -13.36 24.76 0.32
C ALA A 278 -12.75 26.09 -0.14
N VAL A 279 -11.67 26.53 0.51
CA VAL A 279 -10.92 27.74 0.16
C VAL A 279 -9.98 27.47 -1.02
N GLU A 280 -9.47 26.25 -1.10
CA GLU A 280 -8.66 25.77 -2.22
C GLU A 280 -9.10 24.34 -2.58
N ALA A 281 -9.19 24.05 -3.87
CA ALA A 281 -9.43 22.71 -4.38
C ALA A 281 -8.43 22.42 -5.51
N HIS A 282 -7.79 21.26 -5.46
CA HIS A 282 -6.87 20.81 -6.49
C HIS A 282 -7.31 19.45 -7.01
N ASP A 283 -7.72 19.41 -8.28
CA ASP A 283 -8.10 18.19 -8.95
C ASP A 283 -6.90 17.58 -9.65
N ARG A 284 -6.64 16.31 -9.35
CA ARG A 284 -5.63 15.50 -10.00
C ARG A 284 -6.29 14.24 -10.53
N THR A 285 -6.24 14.06 -11.84
CA THR A 285 -6.69 12.83 -12.49
C THR A 285 -5.47 12.02 -12.88
N GLU A 286 -5.32 10.83 -12.30
CA GLU A 286 -4.20 9.94 -12.59
C GLU A 286 -4.74 8.52 -12.85
N ASN A 287 -4.41 7.97 -14.03
CA ASN A 287 -4.84 6.62 -14.48
C ASN A 287 -6.36 6.36 -14.39
N GLY A 288 -7.18 7.37 -14.71
CA GLY A 288 -8.65 7.23 -14.76
C GLY A 288 -9.36 7.40 -13.41
N MET A 289 -8.62 7.68 -12.33
CA MET A 289 -9.20 8.04 -11.03
C MET A 289 -9.06 9.54 -10.77
N SER A 290 -10.14 10.16 -10.29
CA SER A 290 -10.17 11.57 -9.92
C SER A 290 -9.93 11.72 -8.42
N MET A 291 -8.83 12.39 -8.06
CA MET A 291 -8.54 12.80 -6.69
C MET A 291 -8.69 14.31 -6.59
N THR A 292 -9.48 14.76 -5.63
CA THR A 292 -9.69 16.18 -5.33
C THR A 292 -9.17 16.45 -3.94
N SER A 293 -8.10 17.23 -3.82
CA SER A 293 -7.60 17.70 -2.52
C SER A 293 -8.23 19.05 -2.21
N CYS A 294 -8.98 19.15 -1.13
CA CYS A 294 -9.60 20.39 -0.67
C CYS A 294 -8.95 20.89 0.62
N THR A 295 -8.76 22.20 0.71
CA THR A 295 -8.39 22.87 1.95
C THR A 295 -9.58 23.70 2.45
N TYR A 296 -10.02 23.41 3.68
CA TYR A 296 -11.06 24.15 4.39
C TYR A 296 -10.41 25.02 5.47
N LYS A 297 -10.95 26.22 5.70
CA LYS A 297 -10.54 27.09 6.80
C LYS A 297 -11.75 27.38 7.66
N SER A 298 -11.73 26.87 8.89
CA SER A 298 -12.60 27.31 9.98
C SER A 298 -11.91 28.44 10.75
N ALA A 299 -12.61 29.11 11.66
CA ALA A 299 -12.10 30.27 12.41
C ALA A 299 -10.75 29.98 13.10
N ASP A 300 -10.60 28.76 13.64
CA ASP A 300 -9.44 28.37 14.47
C ASP A 300 -8.62 27.20 13.88
N GLU A 301 -9.09 26.58 12.79
CA GLU A 301 -8.51 25.34 12.24
C GLU A 301 -8.41 25.37 10.71
N LYS A 302 -7.30 24.85 10.18
CA LYS A 302 -7.12 24.52 8.77
C LYS A 302 -7.24 23.01 8.60
N VAL A 303 -8.19 22.57 7.78
CA VAL A 303 -8.41 21.16 7.46
C VAL A 303 -8.02 20.91 6.01
N GLN A 304 -7.10 19.98 5.79
CA GLN A 304 -6.82 19.44 4.46
C GLN A 304 -7.50 18.10 4.32
N ALA A 305 -8.22 17.88 3.22
CA ALA A 305 -9.05 16.71 3.01
C ALA A 305 -8.95 16.23 1.57
N ASP A 306 -8.61 14.96 1.39
CA ASP A 306 -8.46 14.34 0.09
C ASP A 306 -9.69 13.49 -0.23
N PHE A 307 -10.29 13.75 -1.38
CA PHE A 307 -11.45 13.07 -1.90
C PHE A 307 -11.05 12.23 -3.10
N VAL A 308 -11.53 10.99 -3.19
CA VAL A 308 -11.40 10.17 -4.40
C VAL A 308 -12.79 9.81 -4.87
N ASN A 309 -13.12 10.15 -6.11
CA ASN A 309 -14.48 10.03 -6.66
C ASN A 309 -15.55 10.66 -5.75
N GLY A 310 -15.21 11.79 -5.10
CA GLY A 310 -16.11 12.54 -4.22
C GLY A 310 -16.22 12.05 -2.77
N VAL A 311 -15.46 11.02 -2.37
CA VAL A 311 -15.50 10.44 -1.01
C VAL A 311 -14.21 10.76 -0.25
N LEU A 312 -14.34 11.24 1.00
CA LEU A 312 -13.22 11.60 1.88
C LEU A 312 -12.41 10.36 2.27
N VAL A 313 -11.18 10.26 1.79
CA VAL A 313 -10.27 9.14 2.09
C VAL A 313 -9.25 9.49 3.17
N GLN A 314 -8.88 10.76 3.26
CA GLN A 314 -7.89 11.26 4.20
C GLN A 314 -8.20 12.69 4.60
N TYR A 315 -7.91 13.03 5.86
CA TYR A 315 -7.88 14.42 6.30
C TYR A 315 -6.77 14.64 7.32
N SER A 316 -6.34 15.90 7.42
CA SER A 316 -5.40 16.40 8.41
C SER A 316 -5.95 17.71 8.96
N VAL A 317 -6.04 17.81 10.29
CA VAL A 317 -6.46 19.03 10.99
C VAL A 317 -5.22 19.69 11.56
N SER A 318 -5.05 20.98 11.27
CA SER A 318 -3.98 21.80 11.84
C SER A 318 -4.60 23.01 12.53
N SER A 319 -4.32 23.17 13.82
CA SER A 319 -4.64 24.43 14.52
C SER A 319 -3.86 25.56 13.87
N ARG A 320 -4.50 26.71 13.75
CA ARG A 320 -3.83 27.92 13.27
C ARG A 320 -2.88 28.50 14.32
#